data_AF-A0A7S2YYT1-F1
#
_entry.id   AF-A0A7S2YYT1-F1
#
_cell.length_a   1.000
_cell.length_b   1.000
_cell.length_c   1.000
_cell.angle_alpha   90.00
_cell.angle_beta   90.00
_cell.angle_gamma   90.00
#
_symmetry.space_group_name_H-M   'P 1'
#
loop_
_entity.id
_entity.type
_entity.pdbx_description
1 polymer ?
#
loop_
_entity_poly.entity_id
_entity_poly.type
_entity_poly.pdbx_seq_one_letter_code
_entity_poly.pdbx_strand_id
1 'polypeptide(L)'
;AAMPSSSASSSLRCALHASPFLETNFPMNMYERAKIAIMILSAPVRIVIFVVAFATAFAHFYAATAGADLNKPLATWRRNIVYIAAMWCRIVLVPLGFLYINTKGFENYTTDMRSGKKRIVICINHVSWVDSFLLVIFFQPCSVTKKTIANLPLIGRGVRAFQPVLVDRVEAASAGAHASNVGAK
;
A
#
# COMPACT_ATOMS: atom_id res chain seq x y z
N ALA A 1 -2.80 19.40 -48.65
CA ALA A 1 -2.98 19.67 -47.22
C ALA A 1 -1.90 20.65 -46.78
N ALA A 2 -2.27 21.91 -46.50
CA ALA A 2 -1.33 22.98 -46.17
C ALA A 2 -0.75 22.74 -44.77
N MET A 3 0.58 22.82 -44.62
CA MET A 3 1.24 22.76 -43.31
C MET A 3 0.83 23.99 -42.48
N PRO A 4 0.48 23.85 -41.19
CA PRO A 4 0.14 24.98 -40.34
C PRO A 4 1.36 25.90 -40.16
N SER A 5 1.10 27.21 -40.16
CA SER A 5 2.10 28.27 -39.96
C SER A 5 2.89 28.07 -38.65
N SER A 6 4.19 28.39 -38.68
CA SER A 6 5.14 28.13 -37.58
C SER A 6 4.71 28.71 -36.23
N SER A 7 3.95 29.82 -36.21
CA SER A 7 3.44 30.47 -35.00
C SER A 7 2.28 29.73 -34.30
N ALA A 8 1.44 29.01 -35.05
CA ALA A 8 0.39 28.16 -34.47
C ALA A 8 1.00 26.90 -33.83
N SER A 9 2.12 26.42 -34.37
CA SER A 9 2.81 25.23 -33.84
C SER A 9 3.57 25.50 -32.54
N SER A 10 4.06 26.72 -32.32
CA SER A 10 4.79 27.11 -31.10
C SER A 10 3.84 27.39 -29.92
N SER A 11 2.71 28.06 -30.18
CA SER A 11 1.67 28.31 -29.18
C SER A 11 1.01 27.01 -28.68
N LEU A 12 0.74 26.06 -29.57
CA LEU A 12 0.25 24.73 -29.21
C LEU A 12 1.27 23.95 -28.36
N ARG A 13 2.56 23.98 -28.70
CA ARG A 13 3.62 23.32 -27.89
C ARG A 13 3.73 23.93 -26.50
N CYS A 14 3.60 25.24 -26.37
CA CYS A 14 3.64 25.94 -25.08
C CYS A 14 2.42 25.59 -24.21
N ALA A 15 1.22 25.54 -24.82
CA ALA A 15 -0.01 25.12 -24.13
C ALA A 15 0.03 23.65 -23.69
N LEU A 16 0.60 22.75 -24.50
CA LEU A 16 0.78 21.33 -24.14
C LEU A 16 1.80 21.17 -23.00
N HIS A 17 2.91 21.90 -23.04
CA HIS A 17 3.95 21.86 -22.00
C HIS A 17 3.49 22.49 -20.67
N ALA A 18 2.50 23.39 -20.71
CA ALA A 18 1.86 23.97 -19.53
C ALA A 18 0.75 23.08 -18.95
N SER A 19 0.33 22.03 -19.66
CA SER A 19 -0.75 21.16 -19.21
C SER A 19 -0.25 20.18 -18.14
N PRO A 20 -0.96 20.04 -16.99
CA PRO A 20 -0.55 19.11 -15.92
C PRO A 20 -0.81 17.63 -16.28
N PHE A 21 -1.33 17.37 -17.48
CA PHE A 21 -1.71 16.03 -17.95
C PHE A 21 -0.78 15.48 -19.02
N LEU A 22 0.10 16.31 -19.60
CA LEU A 22 1.15 15.84 -20.51
C LEU A 22 2.51 15.94 -19.84
N GLU A 23 3.11 14.78 -19.60
CA GLU A 23 4.48 14.66 -19.12
C GLU A 23 5.45 14.79 -20.30
N THR A 24 5.79 16.03 -20.68
CA THR A 24 6.72 16.31 -21.80
C THR A 24 8.20 16.19 -21.44
N ASN A 25 8.51 16.01 -20.15
CA ASN A 25 9.89 16.04 -19.63
C ASN A 25 10.68 14.74 -19.83
N PHE A 26 10.02 13.63 -20.22
CA PHE A 26 10.67 12.32 -20.41
C PHE A 26 10.51 11.83 -21.86
N PRO A 27 11.33 12.32 -22.80
CA PRO A 27 11.29 11.85 -24.17
C PRO A 27 11.79 10.40 -24.27
N MET A 28 11.04 9.53 -24.98
CA MET A 28 11.39 8.13 -25.21
C MET A 28 12.71 7.97 -25.96
N ASN A 29 13.80 7.92 -25.20
CA ASN A 29 15.14 7.74 -25.72
C ASN A 29 15.39 6.26 -26.07
N MET A 30 16.42 5.96 -26.88
CA MET A 30 16.76 4.59 -27.29
C MET A 30 17.00 3.68 -26.08
N TYR A 31 17.63 4.22 -25.04
CA TYR A 31 17.84 3.55 -23.76
C TYR A 31 16.52 3.17 -23.06
N GLU A 32 15.51 4.06 -23.07
CA GLU A 32 14.22 3.80 -22.46
C GLU A 32 13.44 2.74 -23.22
N ARG A 33 13.50 2.77 -24.55
CA ARG A 33 12.89 1.73 -25.41
C ARG A 33 13.51 0.36 -25.16
N ALA A 34 14.84 0.29 -25.09
CA ALA A 34 15.55 -0.96 -24.77
C ALA A 34 15.18 -1.47 -23.36
N LYS A 35 15.12 -0.58 -22.37
CA LYS A 35 14.68 -0.89 -21.01
C LYS A 35 13.25 -1.45 -20.99
N ILE A 36 12.32 -0.81 -21.70
CA ILE A 36 10.93 -1.26 -21.80
C ILE A 36 10.85 -2.64 -22.46
N ALA A 37 11.60 -2.87 -23.55
CA ALA A 37 11.62 -4.18 -24.22
C ALA A 37 12.10 -5.30 -23.28
N ILE A 38 13.17 -5.06 -22.52
CA ILE A 38 13.70 -6.01 -21.52
C ILE A 38 12.70 -6.21 -20.37
N MET A 39 12.05 -5.14 -19.90
CA MET A 39 11.03 -5.21 -18.84
C MET A 39 9.82 -6.04 -19.28
N ILE A 40 9.34 -5.84 -20.51
CA ILE A 40 8.21 -6.59 -21.08
C ILE A 40 8.58 -8.08 -21.24
N LEU A 41 9.76 -8.36 -21.78
CA LEU A 41 10.19 -9.75 -21.98
C LEU A 41 10.38 -10.50 -20.65
N SER A 42 10.82 -9.80 -19.60
CA SER A 42 10.96 -10.38 -18.25
C SER A 42 9.65 -10.38 -17.43
N ALA A 43 8.60 -9.70 -17.90
CA ALA A 43 7.31 -9.61 -17.21
C ALA A 43 6.64 -10.97 -16.91
N PRO A 44 6.54 -11.95 -17.83
CA PRO A 44 5.88 -13.23 -17.52
C PRO A 44 6.57 -13.98 -16.37
N VAL A 45 7.91 -14.00 -16.36
CA VAL A 45 8.69 -14.62 -15.28
C VAL A 45 8.42 -13.92 -13.95
N ARG A 46 8.40 -12.57 -13.95
CA ARG A 46 8.09 -11.77 -12.75
C ARG A 46 6.67 -12.02 -12.24
N ILE A 47 5.70 -12.16 -13.14
CA ILE A 47 4.30 -12.48 -12.78
C ILE A 47 4.22 -13.85 -12.12
N VAL A 48 4.91 -14.87 -12.66
CA VAL A 48 4.93 -16.20 -12.05
C VAL A 48 5.53 -16.15 -10.64
N ILE A 49 6.67 -15.48 -10.47
CA ILE A 49 7.31 -15.30 -9.15
C ILE A 49 6.36 -14.58 -8.19
N PHE A 50 5.70 -13.51 -8.66
CA PHE A 50 4.73 -12.75 -7.88
C PHE A 50 3.56 -13.64 -7.41
N VAL A 51 2.95 -14.38 -8.32
CA VAL A 51 1.80 -15.25 -8.00
C VAL A 51 2.20 -16.33 -7.00
N VAL A 52 3.35 -16.98 -7.20
CA VAL A 52 3.85 -18.01 -6.27
C VAL A 52 4.12 -17.41 -4.89
N ALA A 53 4.86 -16.30 -4.81
CA ALA A 53 5.18 -15.63 -3.55
C ALA A 53 3.92 -15.16 -2.81
N PHE A 54 2.93 -14.64 -3.55
CA PHE A 54 1.67 -14.19 -2.98
C PHE A 54 0.84 -15.37 -2.46
N ALA A 55 0.74 -16.46 -3.23
CA ALA A 55 0.04 -17.67 -2.82
C ALA A 55 0.68 -18.31 -1.56
N THR A 56 2.02 -18.38 -1.50
CA THR A 56 2.72 -18.89 -0.32
C THR A 56 2.52 -17.97 0.89
N ALA A 57 2.53 -16.65 0.72
CA ALA A 57 2.22 -15.72 1.81
C ALA A 57 0.80 -15.94 2.34
N PHE A 58 -0.19 -16.09 1.46
CA PHE A 58 -1.56 -16.41 1.84
C PHE A 58 -1.67 -17.72 2.61
N ALA A 59 -1.00 -18.78 2.16
CA ALA A 59 -0.97 -20.05 2.85
C ALA A 59 -0.39 -19.92 4.28
N HIS A 60 0.68 -19.14 4.44
CA HIS A 60 1.27 -18.87 5.75
C HIS A 60 0.28 -18.15 6.69
N PHE A 61 -0.41 -17.11 6.21
CA PHE A 61 -1.42 -16.41 7.02
C PHE A 61 -2.60 -17.30 7.36
N TYR A 62 -3.03 -18.15 6.42
CA TYR A 62 -4.12 -19.08 6.65
C TYR A 62 -3.75 -20.11 7.73
N ALA A 63 -2.54 -20.66 7.67
CA ALA A 63 -2.01 -21.56 8.69
C ALA A 63 -1.87 -20.85 10.05
N ALA A 64 -1.33 -19.62 10.08
CA ALA A 64 -1.14 -18.84 11.30
C ALA A 64 -2.47 -18.52 12.01
N THR A 65 -3.56 -18.38 11.26
CA THR A 65 -4.89 -18.06 11.77
C THR A 65 -5.84 -19.25 11.85
N ALA A 66 -5.42 -20.44 11.42
CA ALA A 66 -6.23 -21.65 11.48
C ALA A 66 -6.59 -21.98 12.95
N GLY A 67 -7.89 -22.12 13.22
CA GLY A 67 -8.44 -22.40 14.55
C GLY A 67 -8.28 -21.29 15.59
N ALA A 68 -7.82 -20.09 15.20
CA ALA A 68 -7.71 -18.96 16.13
C ALA A 68 -9.00 -18.13 16.18
N ASP A 69 -9.38 -17.67 17.37
CA ASP A 69 -10.39 -16.64 17.54
C ASP A 69 -9.76 -15.27 17.19
N LEU A 70 -10.10 -14.75 16.01
CA LEU A 70 -9.54 -13.51 15.47
C LEU A 70 -10.10 -12.24 16.14
N ASN A 71 -11.09 -12.37 17.03
CA ASN A 71 -11.58 -11.25 17.82
C ASN A 71 -10.77 -11.04 19.12
N LYS A 72 -9.90 -11.99 19.46
CA LYS A 72 -9.03 -11.94 20.63
C LYS A 72 -7.57 -11.68 20.21
N PRO A 73 -6.73 -11.14 21.12
CA PRO A 73 -5.29 -11.03 20.87
C PRO A 73 -4.71 -12.38 20.47
N LEU A 74 -3.96 -12.42 19.37
CA LEU A 74 -3.31 -13.65 18.91
C LEU A 74 -2.23 -14.07 19.91
N ALA A 75 -2.09 -15.39 20.12
CA ALA A 75 -0.99 -15.93 20.91
C ALA A 75 0.36 -15.49 20.32
N THR A 76 1.37 -15.28 21.18
CA THR A 76 2.67 -14.70 20.79
C THR A 76 3.34 -15.44 19.63
N TRP A 77 3.25 -16.78 19.59
CA TRP A 77 3.81 -17.58 18.49
C TRP A 77 3.11 -17.34 17.15
N ARG A 78 1.78 -17.16 17.15
CA ARG A 78 1.01 -16.80 15.93
C ARG A 78 1.35 -15.39 15.49
N ARG A 79 1.52 -14.48 16.44
CA ARG A 79 1.95 -13.11 16.18
C ARG A 79 3.33 -13.06 15.53
N ASN A 80 4.27 -13.89 15.98
CA ASN A 80 5.60 -14.03 15.36
C ASN A 80 5.51 -14.49 13.89
N ILE A 81 4.58 -15.38 13.56
CA ILE A 81 4.33 -15.75 12.16
C ILE A 81 3.76 -14.56 11.37
N VAL A 82 2.89 -13.75 11.96
CA VAL A 82 2.39 -12.53 11.30
C VAL A 82 3.51 -11.50 11.11
N TYR A 83 4.51 -11.42 11.99
CA TYR A 83 5.69 -10.56 11.78
C TYR A 83 6.52 -10.95 10.53
N ILE A 84 6.44 -12.22 10.09
CA ILE A 84 7.04 -12.68 8.83
C ILE A 84 6.37 -12.01 7.60
N ALA A 85 5.18 -11.40 7.75
CA ALA A 85 4.50 -10.65 6.71
C ALA A 85 5.39 -9.61 6.02
N ALA A 86 6.25 -8.92 6.79
CA ALA A 86 7.16 -7.92 6.24
C ALA A 86 8.14 -8.52 5.22
N MET A 87 8.63 -9.74 5.48
CA MET A 87 9.47 -10.46 4.53
C MET A 87 8.70 -10.85 3.27
N TRP A 88 7.47 -11.37 3.41
CA TRP A 88 6.62 -11.67 2.25
C TRP A 88 6.31 -10.42 1.42
N CYS A 89 5.99 -9.29 2.06
CA CYS A 89 5.80 -8.01 1.37
C CYS A 89 7.05 -7.62 0.59
N ARG A 90 8.25 -7.83 1.17
CA ARG A 90 9.51 -7.55 0.47
C ARG A 90 9.71 -8.44 -0.75
N ILE A 91 9.47 -9.74 -0.62
CA ILE A 91 9.60 -10.72 -1.71
C ILE A 91 8.63 -10.39 -2.86
N VAL A 92 7.39 -10.03 -2.53
CA VAL A 92 6.36 -9.67 -3.52
C VAL A 92 6.72 -8.39 -4.29
N LEU A 93 7.37 -7.42 -3.64
CA LEU A 93 7.76 -6.16 -4.25
C LEU A 93 8.96 -6.25 -5.21
N VAL A 94 9.84 -7.24 -5.04
CA VAL A 94 11.02 -7.46 -5.89
C VAL A 94 10.67 -7.69 -7.38
N PRO A 95 9.79 -8.66 -7.76
CA PRO A 95 9.45 -8.88 -9.16
C PRO A 95 8.74 -7.68 -9.80
N LEU A 96 8.08 -6.85 -8.98
CA LEU A 96 7.39 -5.63 -9.40
C LEU A 96 8.35 -4.45 -9.64
N GLY A 97 9.66 -4.63 -9.43
CA GLY A 97 10.69 -3.64 -9.70
C GLY A 97 11.09 -2.78 -8.51
N PHE A 98 10.50 -2.98 -7.33
CA PHE A 98 10.83 -2.25 -6.10
C PHE A 98 12.04 -2.89 -5.39
N LEU A 99 13.17 -2.95 -6.09
CA LEU A 99 14.41 -3.54 -5.56
C LEU A 99 14.99 -2.71 -4.42
N TYR A 100 14.91 -1.38 -4.52
CA TYR A 100 15.44 -0.46 -3.53
C TYR A 100 14.35 0.52 -3.09
N ILE A 101 14.14 0.63 -1.77
CA ILE A 101 13.16 1.53 -1.16
C ILE A 101 13.96 2.52 -0.32
N ASN A 102 14.04 3.77 -0.79
CA ASN A 102 14.68 4.84 -0.04
C ASN A 102 13.66 5.54 0.86
N THR A 103 13.93 5.60 2.16
CA THR A 103 13.10 6.30 3.14
C THR A 103 13.88 7.44 3.76
N LYS A 104 13.31 8.64 3.73
CA LYS A 104 13.84 9.80 4.45
C LYS A 104 13.08 10.00 5.75
N GLY A 105 13.77 10.39 6.82
CA GLY A 105 13.15 10.71 8.11
C GLY A 105 12.66 9.51 8.92
N PHE A 106 13.04 8.28 8.54
CA PHE A 106 12.67 7.07 9.30
C PHE A 106 13.28 7.06 10.72
N GLU A 107 14.40 7.75 10.92
CA GLU A 107 15.07 7.89 12.20
C GLU A 107 14.17 8.55 13.26
N ASN A 108 13.36 9.54 12.86
CA ASN A 108 12.41 10.22 13.75
C ASN A 108 11.41 9.22 14.35
N TYR A 109 10.86 8.35 13.49
CA TYR A 109 9.97 7.28 13.91
C TYR A 109 10.67 6.31 14.86
N THR A 110 11.87 5.83 14.51
CA THR A 110 12.58 4.85 15.34
C THR A 110 12.99 5.41 16.70
N THR A 111 13.35 6.69 16.76
CA THR A 111 13.74 7.38 18.00
C THR A 111 12.55 7.53 18.93
N ASP A 112 11.42 8.04 18.41
CA ASP A 112 10.19 8.20 19.20
C ASP A 112 9.64 6.83 19.64
N MET A 113 9.70 5.81 18.77
CA MET A 113 9.27 4.45 19.10
C MET A 113 10.13 3.83 20.22
N ARG A 114 11.46 3.93 20.13
CA ARG A 114 12.40 3.42 21.15
C ARG A 114 12.26 4.15 22.49
N SER A 115 11.91 5.44 22.46
CA SER A 115 11.72 6.21 23.68
C SER A 115 10.55 5.70 24.53
N GLY A 116 9.54 5.07 23.91
CA GLY A 116 8.33 4.57 24.59
C GLY A 116 7.44 5.65 25.22
N LYS A 117 7.81 6.93 25.11
CA LYS A 117 7.11 8.05 25.76
C LYS A 117 5.88 8.54 24.99
N LYS A 118 5.78 8.20 23.71
CA LYS A 118 4.73 8.69 22.80
C LYS A 118 4.02 7.52 22.12
N ARG A 119 2.70 7.63 21.97
CA ARG A 119 1.94 6.76 21.06
C ARG A 119 2.03 7.34 19.65
N ILE A 120 2.41 6.52 18.68
CA ILE A 120 2.62 6.95 17.30
C ILE A 120 1.40 6.60 16.47
N VAL A 121 0.85 7.59 15.77
CA VAL A 121 -0.20 7.40 14.75
C VAL A 121 0.40 7.80 13.41
N ILE A 122 0.35 6.88 12.44
CA ILE A 122 0.93 7.08 11.12
C ILE A 122 -0.20 7.42 10.15
N CYS A 123 -0.13 8.62 9.58
CA CYS A 123 -1.04 9.07 8.55
C CYS A 123 -0.30 9.11 7.22
N ILE A 124 -0.82 8.42 6.21
CA ILE A 124 -0.26 8.44 4.86
C ILE A 124 -1.28 8.98 3.87
N ASN A 125 -0.78 9.67 2.85
CA ASN A 125 -1.55 9.88 1.63
C ASN A 125 -1.57 8.55 0.86
N HIS A 126 -2.75 8.05 0.50
CA HIS A 126 -2.87 6.80 -0.25
C HIS A 126 -2.77 7.09 -1.75
N VAL A 127 -1.54 7.08 -2.26
CA VAL A 127 -1.22 7.47 -3.65
C VAL A 127 -1.07 6.23 -4.53
N SER A 128 -0.71 5.09 -3.96
CA SER A 128 -0.45 3.87 -4.71
C SER A 128 -0.97 2.64 -3.99
N TRP A 129 -1.33 1.61 -4.75
CA TRP A 129 -1.67 0.30 -4.20
C TRP A 129 -0.51 -0.34 -3.40
N VAL A 130 0.73 0.08 -3.70
CA VAL A 130 1.97 -0.40 -3.03
C VAL A 130 2.04 0.05 -1.57
N ASP A 131 1.30 1.09 -1.18
CA ASP A 131 1.39 1.73 0.14
C ASP A 131 1.17 0.73 1.28
N SER A 132 0.23 -0.21 1.11
CA SER A 132 -0.06 -1.22 2.13
C SER A 132 1.13 -2.15 2.40
N PHE A 133 1.86 -2.54 1.36
CA PHE A 133 3.06 -3.38 1.51
C PHE A 133 4.18 -2.62 2.22
N LEU A 134 4.38 -1.35 1.87
CA LEU A 134 5.40 -0.51 2.51
C LEU A 134 5.09 -0.31 4.00
N LEU A 135 3.83 -0.05 4.34
CA LEU A 135 3.41 0.09 5.74
C LEU A 135 3.70 -1.18 6.55
N VAL A 136 3.41 -2.36 6.00
CA VAL A 136 3.69 -3.63 6.68
C VAL A 136 5.19 -3.86 6.85
N ILE A 137 6.01 -3.49 5.85
CA ILE A 137 7.48 -3.61 5.91
C ILE A 137 8.05 -2.74 7.04
N PHE A 138 7.64 -1.46 7.11
CA PHE A 138 8.25 -0.49 8.01
C PHE A 138 7.65 -0.45 9.41
N PHE A 139 6.33 -0.63 9.54
CA PHE A 139 5.60 -0.31 10.77
C PHE A 139 4.93 -1.52 11.42
N GLN A 140 4.95 -2.68 10.77
CA GLN A 140 4.48 -3.95 11.35
C GLN A 140 2.95 -3.92 11.65
N PRO A 141 2.32 -4.99 12.17
CA PRO A 141 0.89 -5.19 12.04
C PRO A 141 0.10 -4.36 13.04
N CYS A 142 -0.42 -3.21 12.61
CA CYS A 142 -1.65 -2.60 13.14
C CYS A 142 -2.12 -1.49 12.18
N SER A 143 -3.28 -1.67 11.55
CA SER A 143 -3.87 -0.69 10.63
C SER A 143 -5.34 -0.44 10.99
N VAL A 144 -5.90 0.66 10.49
CA VAL A 144 -7.32 0.95 10.61
C VAL A 144 -8.00 0.51 9.32
N THR A 145 -9.04 -0.31 9.41
CA THR A 145 -9.70 -0.87 8.22
C THR A 145 -11.21 -0.95 8.39
N LYS A 146 -11.95 -0.88 7.27
CA LYS A 146 -13.42 -1.04 7.28
C LYS A 146 -13.81 -2.48 7.63
N LYS A 147 -14.87 -2.65 8.41
CA LYS A 147 -15.45 -3.99 8.73
C LYS A 147 -15.73 -4.82 7.47
N THR A 148 -16.18 -4.20 6.38
CA THR A 148 -16.48 -4.88 5.11
C THR A 148 -15.27 -5.62 4.53
N ILE A 149 -14.07 -5.01 4.57
CA ILE A 149 -12.85 -5.62 4.03
C ILE A 149 -12.43 -6.84 4.88
N ALA A 150 -12.62 -6.75 6.20
CA ALA A 150 -12.36 -7.85 7.11
C ALA A 150 -13.35 -9.03 6.96
N ASN A 151 -14.47 -8.84 6.24
CA ASN A 151 -15.48 -9.87 6.00
C ASN A 151 -15.37 -10.51 4.61
N LEU A 152 -14.42 -10.08 3.76
CA LEU A 152 -14.24 -10.69 2.45
C LEU A 152 -13.78 -12.15 2.56
N PRO A 153 -14.33 -13.08 1.75
CA PRO A 153 -13.84 -14.45 1.69
C PRO A 153 -12.38 -14.42 1.21
N LEU A 154 -11.53 -15.29 1.80
CA LEU A 154 -10.08 -15.39 1.58
C LEU A 154 -9.26 -14.23 2.15
N ILE A 155 -9.56 -12.99 1.79
CA ILE A 155 -8.75 -11.81 2.17
C ILE A 155 -9.01 -11.40 3.63
N GLY A 156 -10.26 -11.49 4.09
CA GLY A 156 -10.65 -11.03 5.42
C GLY A 156 -9.92 -11.73 6.55
N ARG A 157 -9.56 -13.01 6.36
CA ARG A 157 -8.78 -13.78 7.35
C ARG A 157 -7.36 -13.25 7.50
N GLY A 158 -6.70 -12.95 6.36
CA GLY A 158 -5.38 -12.33 6.35
C GLY A 158 -5.42 -10.94 6.99
N VAL A 159 -6.39 -10.11 6.61
CA VAL A 159 -6.58 -8.76 7.19
C VAL A 159 -6.78 -8.82 8.70
N ARG A 160 -7.60 -9.74 9.21
CA ARG A 160 -7.81 -9.94 10.66
C ARG A 160 -6.57 -10.47 11.39
N ALA A 161 -5.66 -11.16 10.69
CA ALA A 161 -4.38 -11.62 11.27
C ALA A 161 -3.50 -10.43 11.71
N PHE A 162 -3.59 -9.30 11.02
CA PHE A 162 -2.89 -8.06 11.36
C PHE A 162 -3.50 -7.33 12.58
N GLN A 163 -4.56 -7.89 13.17
CA GLN A 163 -5.32 -7.30 14.29
C GLN A 163 -5.67 -5.81 14.09
N PRO A 164 -6.29 -5.44 12.94
CA PRO A 164 -6.60 -4.05 12.66
C PRO A 164 -7.71 -3.53 13.56
N VAL A 165 -7.73 -2.21 13.75
CA VAL A 165 -8.87 -1.52 14.34
C VAL A 165 -9.97 -1.44 13.28
N LEU A 166 -11.05 -2.21 13.49
CA LEU A 166 -12.17 -2.27 12.57
C LEU A 166 -13.15 -1.13 12.82
N VAL A 167 -13.38 -0.30 11.81
CA VAL A 167 -14.29 0.85 11.88
C VAL A 167 -15.49 0.62 10.97
N ASP A 168 -16.68 0.89 11.48
CA ASP A 168 -17.89 1.03 10.68
C ASP A 168 -18.27 2.49 10.57
N ARG A 169 -18.28 3.04 9.35
CA ARG A 169 -18.57 4.46 9.14
C ARG A 169 -20.06 4.77 9.20
N VAL A 170 -20.92 3.76 8.99
CA VAL A 170 -22.37 3.93 9.06
C VAL A 170 -22.82 4.12 10.50
N GLU A 171 -22.28 3.31 11.43
CA GLU A 171 -22.59 3.41 12.86
C GLU A 171 -21.93 4.62 13.53
N ALA A 172 -20.73 5.02 13.09
CA ALA A 172 -20.01 6.17 13.64
C ALA A 172 -20.73 7.51 13.36
N ALA A 173 -21.41 7.65 12.22
CA ALA A 173 -22.22 8.83 11.91
C ALA A 173 -23.45 8.93 12.83
N SER A 174 -24.10 7.80 13.15
CA SER A 174 -25.21 7.76 14.11
C SER A 174 -24.77 7.99 15.56
N ALA A 175 -23.57 7.52 15.96
CA ALA A 175 -23.04 7.75 17.30
C ALA A 175 -22.63 9.21 17.53
N GLY A 176 -22.07 9.88 16.51
CA GLY A 176 -21.77 11.32 16.56
C GLY A 176 -23.05 12.17 16.66
N ALA A 177 -24.11 11.78 15.96
CA ALA A 177 -25.43 12.45 16.05
C ALA A 177 -26.12 12.22 17.40
N HIS A 178 -25.87 11.10 18.07
CA HIS A 178 -26.40 10.87 19.42
C HIS A 178 -25.61 11.64 20.49
N ALA A 179 -24.30 11.78 20.33
CA ALA A 179 -23.47 12.57 21.24
C ALA A 179 -23.76 14.08 21.18
N SER A 180 -24.10 14.63 20.01
CA SER A 180 -24.51 16.04 19.87
C SER A 180 -25.85 16.36 20.53
N ASN A 181 -26.69 15.36 20.83
CA ASN A 181 -27.97 15.54 21.51
C ASN A 181 -27.90 15.36 23.04
N VAL A 182 -26.79 14.82 23.58
CA VAL A 182 -26.62 14.60 25.03
C VAL A 182 -25.93 15.79 25.72
N GLY A 183 -25.27 16.68 24.97
CA GLY A 183 -24.69 17.93 25.49
C GLY A 183 -25.65 19.13 25.54
N ALA A 184 -26.94 18.92 25.24
CA ALA A 184 -27.96 19.97 25.16
C ALA A 184 -29.08 19.79 26.21
N LYS A 185 -28.73 19.34 27.42
CA LYS A 185 -29.62 19.34 28.59
C LYS A 185 -28.92 19.92 29.81
#